data_AF-A0A9D7MLY3-F1
#
_entry.id   AF-A0A9D7MLY3-F1
#
_cell.length_a   1.000
_cell.length_b   1.000
_cell.length_c   1.000
_cell.angle_alpha   90.00
_cell.angle_beta   90.00
_cell.angle_gamma   90.00
#
_symmetry.space_group_name_H-M   'P 1'
#
loop_
_entity.id
_entity.type
_entity.pdbx_description
1 polymer ?
#
loop_
_entity_poly.entity_id
_entity_poly.type
_entity_poly.pdbx_seq_one_letter_code
_entity_poly.pdbx_strand_id
1 'polypeptide(L)'
;MMWIELLILLACIVLGARLGGHWVGCYRGMGLAILVFAFGLPPGSPPTVVLGMIIAVITALASMQAAGGLDYLVLLAARVMKKKREYITL
;
A
#
# COMPACT_ATOMS: atom_id res chain seq x y z
N MET A 1 -24.11 -14.74 13.44
CA MET A 1 -22.70 -14.84 13.06
C MET A 1 -22.33 -13.74 12.07
N MET A 2 -22.79 -13.82 10.81
CA MET A 2 -22.37 -12.92 9.71
C MET A 2 -22.40 -11.42 10.03
N TRP A 3 -23.42 -10.93 10.72
CA TRP A 3 -23.55 -9.51 11.06
C TRP A 3 -22.49 -9.02 12.06
N ILE A 4 -22.05 -9.88 12.99
CA ILE A 4 -21.01 -9.55 13.97
C ILE A 4 -19.64 -9.55 13.29
N GLU A 5 -19.37 -10.57 12.47
CA GLU A 5 -18.15 -10.67 11.67
C GLU A 5 -18.01 -9.47 10.72
N LEU A 6 -19.10 -9.09 10.04
CA LEU A 6 -19.17 -7.93 9.18
C LEU A 6 -18.90 -6.64 9.97
N LEU A 7 -19.51 -6.47 11.14
CA LEU A 7 -19.32 -5.28 11.98
C LEU A 7 -17.86 -5.16 12.46
N ILE A 8 -17.24 -6.27 12.84
CA ILE A 8 -15.82 -6.32 13.22
C ILE A 8 -14.93 -5.95 12.02
N LEU A 9 -15.20 -6.53 10.84
CA LEU A 9 -14.47 -6.22 9.61
C LEU A 9 -14.60 -4.74 9.24
N LEU A 10 -15.82 -4.20 9.30
CA LEU A 10 -16.11 -2.81 8.98
C LEU A 10 -15.41 -1.87 9.98
N ALA A 11 -15.48 -2.17 11.28
CA ALA A 11 -14.78 -1.42 12.32
C ALA A 11 -13.26 -1.42 12.06
N CYS A 12 -12.68 -2.57 11.71
CA CYS A 12 -11.26 -2.68 11.40
C CYS A 12 -10.85 -1.88 10.16
N ILE A 13 -11.69 -1.88 9.11
CA ILE A 13 -11.48 -1.07 7.89
C ILE A 13 -11.57 0.42 8.21
N VAL A 14 -12.59 0.85 8.96
CA VAL A 14 -12.78 2.26 9.32
C VAL A 14 -11.63 2.76 10.19
N LEU A 15 -11.22 2.00 11.21
CA LEU A 15 -10.09 2.34 12.06
C LEU A 15 -8.78 2.39 11.25
N GLY A 16 -8.54 1.39 10.39
CA GLY A 16 -7.37 1.37 9.51
C GLY A 16 -7.33 2.55 8.55
N ALA A 17 -8.47 2.92 7.95
CA ALA A 17 -8.57 4.05 7.03
C ALA A 17 -8.39 5.41 7.75
N ARG A 18 -8.89 5.53 8.99
CA ARG A 18 -8.79 6.76 9.79
C ARG A 18 -7.39 7.03 10.30
N LEU A 19 -6.66 5.99 10.69
CA LEU A 19 -5.31 6.12 11.23
C LEU A 19 -4.28 6.45 10.14
N GLY A 20 -4.58 6.13 8.88
CA GLY A 20 -3.80 6.55 7.71
C GLY A 20 -2.34 6.05 7.72
N GLY A 21 -1.68 6.17 6.57
CA GLY A 21 -0.24 5.88 6.45
C GLY A 21 0.13 4.40 6.58
N HIS A 22 1.27 4.14 7.23
CA HIS A 22 1.92 2.82 7.28
C HIS A 22 1.08 1.72 7.95
N TRP A 23 0.12 2.07 8.82
CA TRP A 23 -0.61 1.13 9.64
C TRP A 23 -1.85 0.51 8.97
N VAL A 24 -2.28 1.03 7.82
CA VAL A 24 -3.43 0.50 7.05
C VAL A 24 -3.28 -1.00 6.78
N GLY A 25 -2.06 -1.48 6.48
CA GLY A 25 -1.80 -2.90 6.27
C GLY A 25 -1.98 -3.75 7.53
N CYS A 26 -1.49 -3.27 8.67
CA CYS A 26 -1.59 -3.98 9.96
C CYS A 26 -3.04 -4.15 10.41
N TYR A 27 -3.87 -3.11 10.32
CA TYR A 27 -5.28 -3.21 10.71
C TYR A 27 -6.06 -4.20 9.84
N ARG A 28 -5.79 -4.23 8.53
CA ARG A 28 -6.43 -5.23 7.64
C ARG A 28 -6.03 -6.66 8.00
N GLY A 29 -4.75 -6.89 8.31
CA GLY A 29 -4.25 -8.19 8.77
C GLY A 29 -4.82 -8.60 10.12
N MET A 30 -4.93 -7.67 11.06
CA MET A 30 -5.47 -7.92 12.40
C MET A 30 -6.97 -8.26 12.36
N GLY A 31 -7.76 -7.57 11.53
CA GLY A 31 -9.16 -7.93 11.31
C GLY A 31 -9.32 -9.33 10.76
N LEU A 32 -8.46 -9.74 9.82
CA LEU A 32 -8.44 -11.10 9.27
C LEU A 32 -8.06 -12.14 10.35
N ALA A 33 -7.04 -11.84 11.17
CA ALA A 33 -6.60 -12.71 12.25
C ALA A 33 -7.70 -12.93 13.30
N ILE A 34 -8.42 -11.88 13.69
CA ILE A 34 -9.54 -11.98 14.64
C ILE A 34 -10.64 -12.89 14.07
N LEU A 35 -10.96 -12.76 12.79
CA LEU A 35 -11.98 -13.61 12.15
C LEU A 35 -11.54 -15.08 12.06
N VAL A 36 -10.30 -15.34 11.66
CA VAL A 36 -9.80 -16.72 11.51
C VAL A 36 -9.59 -17.41 12.86
N PHE A 37 -8.97 -16.73 13.85
CA PHE A 37 -8.63 -17.35 15.13
C PHE A 37 -9.77 -17.33 16.16
N ALA A 38 -10.63 -16.30 16.18
CA ALA A 38 -11.72 -16.21 17.15
C ALA A 38 -13.03 -16.79 16.63
N PHE A 39 -13.33 -16.65 15.33
CA PHE A 39 -14.56 -17.16 14.71
C PHE A 39 -14.35 -18.46 13.92
N GLY A 40 -13.11 -18.93 13.78
CA GLY A 40 -12.80 -20.22 13.17
C GLY A 40 -13.09 -20.31 11.67
N LEU A 41 -13.15 -19.16 10.97
CA LEU A 41 -13.38 -19.19 9.52
C LEU A 41 -12.19 -19.84 8.79
N PRO A 42 -12.46 -20.60 7.71
CA PRO A 42 -11.40 -21.19 6.92
C PRO A 42 -10.51 -20.09 6.35
N PRO A 43 -9.18 -20.18 6.53
CA PRO A 43 -8.26 -19.21 5.96
C PRO A 43 -8.32 -19.28 4.43
N GLY A 44 -8.44 -18.11 3.80
CA GLY A 44 -8.32 -17.99 2.35
C GLY A 44 -6.90 -18.30 1.88
N SER A 45 -6.76 -18.69 0.61
CA SER A 45 -5.45 -18.91 0.01
C SER A 45 -4.72 -17.57 -0.19
N PRO A 46 -3.44 -17.46 0.21
CA PRO A 46 -2.67 -16.23 0.02
C PRO A 46 -2.33 -16.04 -1.47
N PRO A 47 -2.48 -14.82 -2.03
CA PRO A 47 -2.17 -14.54 -3.44
C PRO A 47 -0.65 -14.38 -3.64
N THR A 48 0.05 -15.50 -3.79
CA THR A 48 1.53 -15.57 -3.89
C THR A 48 2.12 -14.72 -5.01
N VAL A 49 1.50 -14.72 -6.19
CA VAL A 49 1.94 -13.92 -7.35
C VAL A 49 1.91 -12.43 -7.03
N VAL A 50 0.84 -11.97 -6.37
CA VAL A 50 0.64 -10.55 -6.04
C VAL A 50 1.63 -10.11 -4.96
N LEU A 51 1.82 -10.93 -3.92
CA LEU A 51 2.81 -10.68 -2.87
C LEU A 51 4.22 -10.57 -3.46
N GLY A 52 4.59 -11.50 -4.35
CA GLY A 52 5.88 -11.48 -5.05
C GLY A 52 6.07 -10.24 -5.91
N MET A 53 5.04 -9.82 -6.65
CA MET A 53 5.07 -8.59 -7.45
C MET A 53 5.34 -7.35 -6.60
N ILE A 54 4.67 -7.21 -5.45
CA ILE A 54 4.88 -6.08 -4.53
C ILE A 54 6.31 -6.06 -4.01
N ILE A 55 6.82 -7.20 -3.54
CA ILE A 55 8.19 -7.31 -3.01
C ILE A 55 9.23 -6.97 -4.09
N ALA A 56 9.05 -7.49 -5.31
CA ALA A 56 9.94 -7.20 -6.43
C ALA A 56 9.98 -5.70 -6.75
N VAL A 57 8.82 -5.06 -6.86
CA VAL A 57 8.73 -3.62 -7.17
C VAL A 57 9.31 -2.77 -6.04
N ILE A 58 9.00 -3.07 -4.77
CA ILE A 58 9.57 -2.33 -3.62
C ILE A 58 11.10 -2.47 -3.59
N THR A 59 11.64 -3.66 -3.89
CA THR A 59 13.09 -3.89 -3.90
C THR A 59 13.77 -3.10 -5.02
N ALA A 60 13.17 -3.08 -6.22
CA ALA A 60 13.65 -2.29 -7.33
C ALA A 60 13.60 -0.78 -7.01
N LEU A 61 12.48 -0.31 -6.45
CA LEU A 61 12.32 1.09 -6.01
C LEU A 61 13.33 1.48 -4.94
N ALA A 62 13.56 0.62 -3.93
CA ALA A 62 14.54 0.87 -2.87
C ALA A 62 15.96 0.99 -3.45
N SER A 63 16.32 0.12 -4.39
CA SER A 63 17.60 0.19 -5.11
C SER A 63 17.73 1.49 -5.90
N MET A 64 16.66 1.92 -6.58
CA MET A 64 16.64 3.19 -7.33
C MET A 64 16.74 4.42 -6.41
N GLN A 65 16.08 4.40 -5.25
CA GLN A 65 16.17 5.47 -4.25
C GLN A 65 17.58 5.56 -3.67
N ALA A 66 18.19 4.42 -3.32
CA ALA A 66 19.55 4.37 -2.79
C ALA A 66 20.60 4.90 -3.79
N ALA A 67 20.39 4.69 -5.09
CA ALA A 67 21.27 5.21 -6.14
C ALA A 67 20.99 6.68 -6.53
N GLY A 68 19.96 7.34 -5.96
CA GLY A 68 19.51 8.67 -6.39
C GLY A 68 18.88 8.70 -7.78
N GLY A 69 18.51 7.53 -8.33
CA GLY A 69 17.95 7.41 -9.68
C GLY A 69 16.57 8.05 -9.82
N LEU A 70 15.78 8.04 -8.74
CA LEU A 70 14.49 8.72 -8.69
C LEU A 70 14.65 10.25 -8.76
N ASP A 71 15.59 10.82 -8.01
CA ASP A 71 15.89 12.27 -8.05
C ASP A 71 16.40 12.70 -9.44
N TYR A 72 17.22 11.87 -10.08
CA TYR A 72 17.70 12.12 -11.44
C TYR A 72 16.55 12.17 -12.46
N LEU A 73 15.58 11.25 -12.37
CA LEU A 73 14.40 11.24 -13.25
C LEU A 73 13.55 12.49 -13.07
N VAL A 74 13.37 12.95 -11.82
CA VAL A 74 12.65 14.21 -11.52
C VAL A 74 13.40 15.42 -12.09
N LEU A 75 14.72 15.47 -11.93
CA LEU A 75 15.55 16.54 -12.51
C LEU A 75 15.45 16.57 -14.03
N LEU A 76 15.47 15.40 -14.68
CA LEU A 76 15.33 15.29 -16.13
C LEU A 76 13.94 15.76 -16.58
N ALA A 77 12.88 15.34 -15.91
CA ALA A 77 11.52 15.80 -16.16
C ALA A 77 11.42 17.34 -16.01
N ALA A 78 12.01 17.90 -14.96
CA ALA A 78 12.05 19.34 -14.72
C ALA A 78 12.81 20.10 -15.84
N ARG A 79 13.92 19.56 -16.34
CA ARG A 79 14.65 20.14 -17.48
C ARG A 79 13.84 20.10 -18.77
N VAL A 80 13.14 18.99 -19.04
CA VAL A 80 12.28 18.86 -20.22
C VAL A 80 11.11 19.84 -20.15
N MET A 81 10.48 19.98 -18.98
CA MET A 81 9.39 20.95 -18.77
C MET A 81 9.87 22.40 -18.91
N LYS A 82 11.04 22.77 -18.37
CA LYS A 82 11.61 24.13 -18.53
C LYS A 82 11.87 24.52 -19.99
N LYS A 83 12.09 23.54 -20.88
CA LYS A 83 12.28 23.78 -22.32
C LYS A 83 10.97 24.17 -23.04
N LYS A 84 9.81 23.90 -22.44
CA LYS A 84 8.47 24.33 -22.88
C LYS A 84 7.95 25.39 -21.89
N ARG A 85 8.24 26.66 -22.15
CA ARG A 85 7.97 27.87 -21.33
C ARG A 85 6.54 28.01 -20.76
N GLU A 86 5.57 27.24 -21.24
CA GLU A 86 4.12 27.47 -21.02
C GLU A 86 3.54 26.82 -19.74
N TYR A 87 4.25 25.92 -19.04
CA TYR A 87 3.65 25.11 -17.96
C TYR A 87 4.26 25.28 -16.56
N ILE A 88 5.10 26.30 -16.34
CA ILE A 88 5.72 26.55 -15.02
C ILE A 88 5.20 27.87 -14.48
N THR A 89 3.96 27.84 -13.96
CA THR A 89 3.48 28.83 -12.99
C THR A 89 3.61 28.20 -11.61
N LEU A 90 4.31 28.91 -10.70
CA LEU A 90 4.29 28.63 -9.27
C LEU A 90 2.87 28.82 -8.71
#